data_AF-A0A378AUA7-F1
#
_entry.id   AF-A0A378AUA7-F1
#
_cell.length_a   1.000
_cell.length_b   1.000
_cell.length_c   1.000
_cell.angle_alpha   90.00
_cell.angle_beta   90.00
_cell.angle_gamma   90.00
#
_symmetry.space_group_name_H-M   'P 1'
#
loop_
_entity.id
_entity.type
_entity.pdbx_description
1 polymer ?
#
loop_
_entity_poly.entity_id
_entity_poly.type
_entity_poly.pdbx_seq_one_letter_code
_entity_poly.pdbx_strand_id
1 'polypeptide(L)'
;MSGFDYLMARGNPKTPATSTADSFDAFAQAILAKRVQITITEDMTKEQRRAEKRKLYWFSPPTQQIGQRRIAANMAPCAFGGADIDESTPDAIRALTPVLKRYSVLAYQTASNTDTVPRLRIVPEYSRPVAPAERSAVGEAVEALLMQEAGFTLASLEGEKAKWTKGDDYVVFDRSVYGAQSYFYCPHEGAKTAVYEGEVIDVDALPLPVTAPKTQPATSKAKGKKSAQQAAGVDFDALSASAPDEYTIADLRSALWHPAMLRKAFDNAGWITQGYRLASLKGTEHEDEARQLFIDWSVTAQEAYEDDLTEVAAKRWDETLEAETTSYRAVFLDAQALGWENEATKRAAARLQPRIESRDNGLYYVTPKENKQTGEIEEPAVWMCSPLEVIGRGTDGSEEYLVLSWTCNARKVTEAIPLCDIGERDGWRRMKAGGLNVTTKTGLRAVLGGLPTTARQFDPLECGKNYRLAARSVHHARWRDHRYAVQTCDFLRTLRHRTGLHRQRHRRELA
;
A
#
# COMPACT_ATOMS: atom_id res chain seq x y z
N MET A 1 6.81 7.65 -39.51
CA MET A 1 5.62 7.91 -38.67
C MET A 1 4.69 8.83 -39.42
N SER A 2 3.38 8.60 -39.37
CA SER A 2 2.38 9.47 -40.02
C SER A 2 2.12 10.69 -39.14
N GLY A 3 2.87 11.78 -39.35
CA GLY A 3 2.63 13.08 -38.74
C GLY A 3 2.69 13.17 -37.20
N PHE A 4 2.69 14.40 -36.69
CA PHE A 4 2.60 14.79 -35.30
C PHE A 4 1.26 15.47 -35.10
N ASP A 5 0.28 14.73 -34.58
CA ASP A 5 -1.00 15.28 -34.18
C ASP A 5 -0.90 15.88 -32.78
N TYR A 6 -1.45 17.08 -32.60
CA TYR A 6 -1.46 17.78 -31.32
C TYR A 6 -2.65 18.72 -31.21
N LEU A 7 -3.06 19.01 -29.98
CA LEU A 7 -4.00 20.11 -29.72
C LEU A 7 -3.21 21.40 -29.54
N MET A 8 -3.78 22.51 -29.98
CA MET A 8 -3.21 23.84 -29.72
C MET A 8 -4.31 24.87 -29.51
N ALA A 9 -4.19 25.63 -28.43
CA ALA A 9 -5.21 26.61 -28.07
C ALA A 9 -4.66 27.71 -27.16
N ARG A 10 -5.46 28.75 -26.98
CA ARG A 10 -5.26 29.80 -25.99
C ARG A 10 -6.50 29.88 -25.10
N GLY A 11 -6.32 30.17 -23.81
CA GLY A 11 -7.42 30.11 -22.83
C GLY A 11 -7.82 28.66 -22.52
N ASN A 12 -9.09 28.42 -22.18
CA ASN A 12 -9.58 27.09 -21.80
C ASN A 12 -10.80 26.66 -22.66
N PRO A 13 -10.64 26.51 -23.99
CA PRO A 13 -11.73 26.05 -24.83
C PRO A 13 -12.13 24.63 -24.44
N LYS A 14 -13.44 24.34 -24.46
CA LYS A 14 -13.97 23.00 -24.16
C LYS A 14 -13.44 21.96 -25.14
N THR A 15 -13.31 22.34 -26.41
CA THR A 15 -12.92 21.49 -27.54
C THR A 15 -11.80 22.19 -28.33
N PRO A 16 -10.53 22.05 -27.90
CA PRO A 16 -9.41 22.71 -28.56
C PRO A 16 -9.21 22.20 -29.99
N ALA A 17 -8.64 23.04 -30.86
CA ALA A 17 -8.36 22.68 -32.24
C ALA A 17 -7.24 21.65 -32.32
N THR A 18 -7.41 20.67 -33.22
CA THR A 18 -6.39 19.68 -33.57
C THR A 18 -5.59 20.18 -34.78
N SER A 19 -4.28 20.04 -34.71
CA SER A 19 -3.33 20.34 -35.78
C SER A 19 -2.46 19.11 -36.03
N THR A 20 -1.95 19.01 -37.25
CA THR A 20 -1.02 17.96 -37.67
C THR A 20 0.21 18.61 -38.28
N ALA A 21 1.39 18.12 -37.92
CA ALA A 21 2.66 18.51 -38.55
C ALA A 21 3.33 17.29 -39.17
N ASP A 22 3.96 17.45 -40.34
CA ASP A 22 4.50 16.30 -41.09
C ASP A 22 5.83 15.77 -40.52
N SER A 23 6.50 16.56 -39.68
CA SER A 23 7.77 16.22 -39.03
C SER A 23 7.86 16.84 -37.63
N PHE A 24 8.82 16.36 -36.83
CA PHE A 24 9.07 16.92 -35.51
C PHE A 24 9.57 18.37 -35.58
N ASP A 25 10.42 18.72 -36.55
CA ASP A 25 10.81 20.11 -36.77
C ASP A 25 9.59 20.98 -37.10
N ALA A 26 8.71 20.55 -38.02
CA ALA A 26 7.49 21.30 -38.32
C ALA A 26 6.59 21.49 -37.10
N PHE A 27 6.50 20.47 -36.23
CA PHE A 27 5.81 20.56 -34.94
C PHE A 27 6.48 21.58 -34.01
N ALA A 28 7.81 21.54 -33.88
CA ALA A 28 8.57 22.46 -33.05
C ALA A 28 8.43 23.91 -33.55
N GLN A 29 8.57 24.14 -34.85
CA GLN A 29 8.35 25.44 -35.47
C GLN A 29 6.92 25.96 -35.26
N ALA A 30 5.91 25.08 -35.30
CA ALA A 30 4.54 25.46 -35.01
C ALA A 30 4.34 25.94 -33.55
N ILE A 31 5.03 25.32 -32.57
CA ILE A 31 5.05 25.79 -31.18
C ILE A 31 5.75 27.16 -31.09
N LEU A 32 6.90 27.31 -31.73
CA LEU A 32 7.70 28.54 -31.70
C LEU A 32 7.02 29.71 -32.42
N ALA A 33 6.18 29.44 -33.42
CA ALA A 33 5.37 30.44 -34.13
C ALA A 33 4.21 30.99 -33.28
N LYS A 34 3.88 30.35 -32.14
CA LYS A 34 2.84 30.82 -31.19
C LYS A 34 3.40 31.56 -29.98
N ARG A 35 4.62 32.08 -30.09
CA ARG A 35 5.18 32.97 -29.08
C ARG A 35 4.33 34.22 -28.93
N VAL A 36 4.12 34.62 -27.68
CA VAL A 36 3.35 35.82 -27.33
C VAL A 36 4.14 36.59 -26.27
N GLN A 37 4.19 37.91 -26.40
CA GLN A 37 4.75 38.76 -25.37
C GLN A 37 3.93 38.70 -24.07
N ILE A 38 4.62 38.52 -22.95
CA ILE A 38 4.07 38.57 -21.59
C ILE A 38 5.01 39.34 -20.68
N THR A 39 4.47 39.85 -19.57
CA THR A 39 5.26 40.56 -18.56
C THR A 39 5.11 39.86 -17.21
N ILE A 40 6.17 39.18 -16.77
CA ILE A 40 6.25 38.58 -15.43
C ILE A 40 7.37 39.28 -14.66
N THR A 41 7.01 39.98 -13.58
CA THR A 41 7.96 40.59 -12.64
C THR A 41 8.01 39.80 -11.34
N GLU A 42 9.05 40.04 -10.53
CA GLU A 42 9.26 39.33 -9.26
C GLU A 42 8.18 39.70 -8.22
N ASP A 43 7.80 40.97 -8.24
CA ASP A 43 6.80 41.68 -7.44
C ASP A 43 5.34 41.28 -7.73
N MET A 44 5.07 40.57 -8.83
CA MET A 44 3.73 40.07 -9.13
C MET A 44 3.30 38.96 -8.16
N THR A 45 2.04 39.01 -7.74
CA THR A 45 1.40 37.92 -6.97
C THR A 45 1.27 36.65 -7.80
N LYS A 46 1.00 35.52 -7.14
CA LYS A 46 0.81 34.22 -7.81
C LYS A 46 -0.37 34.27 -8.79
N GLU A 47 -1.44 34.96 -8.44
CA GLU A 47 -2.65 35.14 -9.23
C GLU A 47 -2.38 36.00 -10.47
N GLN A 48 -1.62 37.09 -10.31
CA GLN A 48 -1.20 37.95 -11.41
C GLN A 48 -0.31 37.19 -12.40
N ARG A 49 0.68 36.43 -11.91
CA ARG A 49 1.53 35.59 -12.76
C ARG A 49 0.73 34.53 -13.51
N ARG A 50 -0.27 33.92 -12.85
CA ARG A 50 -1.19 32.98 -13.50
C ARG A 50 -2.03 33.66 -14.57
N ALA A 51 -2.53 34.88 -14.32
CA ALA A 51 -3.29 35.65 -15.29
C ALA A 51 -2.45 35.98 -16.52
N GLU A 52 -1.19 36.35 -16.33
CA GLU A 52 -0.29 36.63 -17.43
C GLU A 52 0.03 35.38 -18.25
N LYS A 53 0.36 34.26 -17.60
CA LYS A 53 0.62 32.98 -18.28
C LYS A 53 -0.57 32.49 -19.10
N ARG A 54 -1.81 32.79 -18.72
CA ARG A 54 -3.02 32.44 -19.50
C ARG A 54 -3.10 33.12 -20.88
N LYS A 55 -2.30 34.16 -21.12
CA LYS A 55 -2.18 34.81 -22.44
C LYS A 55 -1.41 33.95 -23.44
N LEU A 56 -0.55 33.05 -22.96
CA LEU A 56 0.22 32.15 -23.80
C LEU A 56 -0.69 31.11 -24.46
N TYR A 57 -0.34 30.72 -25.68
CA TYR A 57 -0.84 29.48 -26.25
C TYR A 57 -0.33 28.30 -25.45
N TRP A 58 -1.03 27.18 -25.53
CA TRP A 58 -0.58 25.89 -25.05
C TRP A 58 -0.80 24.83 -26.11
N PHE A 59 -0.01 23.76 -26.03
CA PHE A 59 -0.20 22.54 -26.78
C PHE A 59 -0.35 21.34 -25.85
N SER A 60 -0.98 20.29 -26.35
CA SER A 60 -1.13 19.02 -25.65
C SER A 60 -1.16 17.85 -26.63
N PRO A 61 -1.09 16.61 -26.14
CA PRO A 61 -1.39 15.45 -26.96
C PRO A 61 -2.79 15.57 -27.61
N PRO A 62 -3.02 14.92 -28.75
CA PRO A 62 -4.27 14.96 -29.48
C PRO A 62 -5.39 14.22 -28.74
N THR A 63 -6.64 14.46 -29.14
CA THR A 63 -7.78 13.63 -28.75
C THR A 63 -8.01 12.53 -29.79
N GLN A 64 -8.73 11.47 -29.41
CA GLN A 64 -9.09 10.35 -30.29
C GLN A 64 -9.93 10.79 -31.48
N GLN A 65 -10.75 11.83 -31.30
CA GLN A 65 -11.54 12.43 -32.37
C GLN A 65 -11.47 13.95 -32.30
N ILE A 66 -11.55 14.59 -33.47
CA ILE A 66 -11.61 16.06 -33.59
C ILE A 66 -12.87 16.56 -32.89
N GLY A 67 -12.74 17.66 -32.15
CA GLY A 67 -13.87 18.29 -31.43
C GLY A 67 -14.20 17.64 -30.07
N GLN A 68 -13.39 16.70 -29.59
CA GLN A 68 -13.54 16.16 -28.24
C GLN A 68 -12.98 17.08 -27.16
N ARG A 69 -13.45 16.88 -25.93
CA ARG A 69 -12.92 17.55 -24.75
C ARG A 69 -11.56 16.96 -24.36
N ARG A 70 -10.64 17.82 -23.90
CA ARG A 70 -9.35 17.41 -23.34
C ARG A 70 -9.54 16.86 -21.92
N ILE A 71 -9.88 15.57 -21.84
CA ILE A 71 -9.98 14.76 -20.62
C ILE A 71 -9.27 13.43 -20.85
N ALA A 72 -8.76 12.80 -19.80
CA ALA A 72 -7.95 11.57 -19.90
C ALA A 72 -8.55 10.48 -20.81
N ALA A 73 -9.87 10.24 -20.73
CA ALA A 73 -10.57 9.23 -21.53
C ALA A 73 -10.57 9.51 -23.05
N ASN A 74 -10.42 10.77 -23.46
CA ASN A 74 -10.47 11.18 -24.86
C ASN A 74 -9.08 11.33 -25.48
N MET A 75 -7.99 11.16 -24.72
CA MET A 75 -6.64 11.40 -25.24
C MET A 75 -6.22 10.29 -26.21
N ALA A 76 -5.51 10.65 -27.26
CA ALA A 76 -4.95 9.74 -28.25
C ALA A 76 -3.43 9.56 -28.04
N PRO A 77 -2.84 8.47 -28.58
CA PRO A 77 -1.39 8.31 -28.64
C PRO A 77 -0.71 9.44 -29.42
N CYS A 78 0.51 9.82 -29.02
CA CYS A 78 1.34 10.76 -29.80
C CYS A 78 2.83 10.46 -29.67
N ALA A 79 3.61 10.88 -30.66
CA ALA A 79 5.04 10.60 -30.78
C ALA A 79 5.93 11.70 -30.16
N PHE A 80 5.44 12.42 -29.15
CA PHE A 80 6.22 13.43 -28.44
C PHE A 80 5.92 13.46 -26.94
N GLY A 81 6.93 13.83 -26.17
CA GLY A 81 6.88 13.98 -24.72
C GLY A 81 6.73 15.42 -24.24
N GLY A 82 6.87 15.60 -22.93
CA GLY A 82 7.03 16.92 -22.36
C GLY A 82 7.49 16.82 -20.91
N ALA A 83 8.54 17.56 -20.57
CA ALA A 83 9.13 17.61 -19.24
C ALA A 83 9.41 19.06 -18.83
N ASP A 84 9.07 19.37 -17.59
CA ASP A 84 9.25 20.71 -17.01
C ASP A 84 10.32 20.67 -15.93
N ILE A 85 11.39 21.42 -16.16
CA ILE A 85 12.37 21.78 -15.13
C ILE A 85 11.86 23.04 -14.44
N ASP A 86 11.46 22.89 -13.19
CA ASP A 86 10.83 23.94 -12.40
C ASP A 86 11.82 24.70 -11.51
N GLU A 87 12.98 24.11 -11.25
CA GLU A 87 14.08 24.68 -10.48
C GLU A 87 15.40 24.00 -10.91
N SER A 88 16.47 24.77 -11.08
CA SER A 88 17.80 24.22 -11.38
C SER A 88 18.91 25.24 -11.10
N THR A 89 20.16 24.79 -11.06
CA THR A 89 21.33 25.67 -11.12
C THR A 89 21.71 25.97 -12.59
N PRO A 90 22.32 27.14 -12.88
CA PRO A 90 22.80 27.44 -14.23
C PRO A 90 23.80 26.44 -14.79
N ASP A 91 24.72 25.94 -13.95
CA ASP A 91 25.67 24.91 -14.34
C ASP A 91 25.01 23.56 -14.61
N ALA A 92 23.91 23.23 -13.92
CA ALA A 92 23.16 22.03 -14.23
C ALA A 92 22.57 22.04 -15.65
N ILE A 93 21.97 23.17 -16.06
CA ILE A 93 21.47 23.33 -17.44
C ILE A 93 22.61 23.29 -18.45
N ARG A 94 23.78 23.87 -18.13
CA ARG A 94 24.99 23.76 -18.97
C ARG A 94 25.45 22.32 -19.12
N ALA A 95 25.41 21.52 -18.06
CA ALA A 95 25.78 20.11 -18.08
C ALA A 95 24.77 19.24 -18.85
N LEU A 96 23.47 19.59 -18.81
CA LEU A 96 22.40 18.90 -19.52
C LEU A 96 22.39 19.21 -21.03
N THR A 97 22.75 20.43 -21.42
CA THR A 97 22.66 20.90 -22.81
C THR A 97 23.39 19.99 -23.82
N PRO A 98 24.63 19.51 -23.58
CA PRO A 98 25.30 18.56 -24.47
C PRO A 98 24.55 17.25 -24.69
N VAL A 99 23.81 16.76 -23.69
CA VAL A 99 22.99 15.55 -23.80
C VAL A 99 21.74 15.83 -24.63
N LEU A 100 21.05 16.95 -24.40
CA LEU A 100 19.89 17.33 -25.21
C LEU A 100 20.23 17.46 -26.69
N LYS A 101 21.44 17.94 -27.03
CA LYS A 101 21.92 18.04 -28.41
C LYS A 101 22.09 16.70 -29.11
N ARG A 102 22.19 15.59 -28.37
CA ARG A 102 22.28 14.24 -28.95
C ARG A 102 20.93 13.73 -29.43
N TYR A 103 19.84 14.31 -28.95
CA TYR A 103 18.48 13.83 -29.19
C TYR A 103 17.66 14.82 -30.02
N SER A 104 16.66 14.30 -30.74
CA SER A 104 15.64 15.11 -31.40
C SER A 104 14.70 15.70 -30.35
N VAL A 105 14.89 16.98 -30.04
CA VAL A 105 14.23 17.63 -28.91
C VAL A 105 14.07 19.13 -29.13
N LEU A 106 12.92 19.67 -28.73
CA LEU A 106 12.69 21.10 -28.58
C LEU A 106 12.87 21.47 -27.10
N ALA A 107 13.71 22.46 -26.82
CA ALA A 107 13.93 22.98 -25.48
C ALA A 107 13.75 24.50 -25.43
N TYR A 108 13.04 25.02 -24.42
CA TYR A 108 12.87 26.46 -24.26
C TYR A 108 12.64 26.91 -22.83
N GLN A 109 13.02 28.14 -22.53
CA GLN A 109 12.81 28.75 -21.21
C GLN A 109 11.32 28.94 -20.93
N THR A 110 10.90 28.61 -19.71
CA THR A 110 9.52 28.85 -19.28
C THR A 110 9.33 30.31 -18.89
N ALA A 111 8.07 30.75 -18.83
CA ALA A 111 7.71 32.10 -18.43
C ALA A 111 8.17 32.50 -17.00
N SER A 112 8.54 31.54 -16.14
CA SER A 112 9.05 31.82 -14.79
C SER A 112 10.57 31.61 -14.67
N ASN A 113 11.27 31.50 -15.79
CA ASN A 113 12.73 31.40 -15.81
C ASN A 113 13.38 32.69 -15.28
N THR A 114 14.38 32.55 -14.42
CA THR A 114 15.32 33.63 -14.07
C THR A 114 16.75 33.18 -14.38
N ASP A 115 17.70 34.10 -14.42
CA ASP A 115 19.11 33.76 -14.68
C ASP A 115 19.75 32.98 -13.52
N THR A 116 19.22 33.14 -12.31
CA THR A 116 19.69 32.47 -11.08
C THR A 116 19.01 31.13 -10.84
N VAL A 117 17.76 30.97 -11.29
CA VAL A 117 16.97 29.73 -11.19
C VAL A 117 16.40 29.39 -12.56
N PRO A 118 17.22 28.83 -13.46
CA PRO A 118 16.76 28.51 -14.79
C PRO A 118 15.62 27.50 -14.77
N ARG A 119 14.64 27.72 -15.64
CA ARG A 119 13.49 26.84 -15.85
C ARG A 119 13.33 26.53 -17.32
N LEU A 120 13.36 25.26 -17.66
CA LEU A 120 13.38 24.79 -19.04
C LEU A 120 12.23 23.81 -19.26
N ARG A 121 11.57 23.92 -20.39
CA ARG A 121 10.69 22.87 -20.90
C ARG A 121 11.41 22.11 -21.99
N ILE A 122 11.30 20.80 -21.94
CA ILE A 122 11.92 19.85 -22.88
C ILE A 122 10.80 19.04 -23.53
N VAL A 123 10.78 18.99 -24.85
CA VAL A 123 9.78 18.29 -25.67
C VAL A 123 10.53 17.33 -26.57
N PRO A 124 10.69 16.05 -26.18
CA PRO A 124 11.39 15.05 -26.99
C PRO A 124 10.52 14.43 -28.06
N GLU A 125 11.14 14.06 -29.18
CA GLU A 125 10.57 13.17 -30.19
C GLU A 125 10.72 11.70 -29.75
N TYR A 126 9.67 10.91 -29.96
CA TYR A 126 9.63 9.49 -29.62
C TYR A 126 9.61 8.61 -30.87
N SER A 127 10.27 7.44 -30.81
CA SER A 127 10.36 6.47 -31.91
C SER A 127 9.02 5.91 -32.37
N ARG A 128 8.01 5.96 -31.49
CA ARG A 128 6.63 5.55 -31.75
C ARG A 128 5.62 6.42 -31.00
N PRO A 129 4.34 6.41 -31.41
CA PRO A 129 3.26 6.95 -30.59
C PRO A 129 3.16 6.24 -29.23
N VAL A 130 3.07 7.03 -28.16
CA VAL A 130 2.95 6.55 -26.78
C VAL A 130 1.50 6.66 -26.33
N ALA A 131 0.91 5.56 -25.85
CA ALA A 131 -0.48 5.56 -25.42
C ALA A 131 -0.69 6.40 -24.14
N PRO A 132 -1.89 6.97 -23.91
CA PRO A 132 -2.16 7.80 -22.74
C PRO A 132 -1.79 7.16 -21.40
N ALA A 133 -2.00 5.86 -21.26
CA ALA A 133 -1.69 5.09 -20.04
C ALA A 133 -0.17 4.90 -19.82
N GLU A 134 0.63 4.90 -20.89
CA GLU A 134 2.08 4.70 -20.83
C GLU A 134 2.85 6.00 -20.53
N ARG A 135 2.24 7.17 -20.79
CA ARG A 135 2.95 8.47 -20.79
C ARG A 135 3.68 8.79 -19.49
N SER A 136 3.11 8.44 -18.34
CA SER A 136 3.75 8.70 -17.05
C SER A 136 5.06 7.93 -16.94
N ALA A 137 5.02 6.63 -17.21
CA ALA A 137 6.20 5.77 -17.13
C ALA A 137 7.25 6.15 -18.17
N VAL A 138 6.84 6.45 -19.40
CA VAL A 138 7.76 6.90 -20.46
C VAL A 138 8.41 8.24 -20.10
N GLY A 139 7.64 9.20 -19.58
CA GLY A 139 8.18 10.50 -19.15
C GLY A 139 9.26 10.37 -18.07
N GLU A 140 9.02 9.51 -17.06
CA GLU A 140 10.01 9.21 -16.02
C GLU A 140 11.27 8.52 -16.56
N ALA A 141 11.11 7.61 -17.52
CA ALA A 141 12.23 6.89 -18.10
C ALA A 141 13.08 7.78 -19.03
N VAL A 142 12.44 8.70 -19.77
CA VAL A 142 13.13 9.73 -20.56
C VAL A 142 13.88 10.71 -19.66
N GLU A 143 13.26 11.16 -18.57
CA GLU A 143 13.93 11.96 -17.53
C GLU A 143 15.18 11.24 -17.01
N ALA A 144 15.06 9.96 -16.65
CA ALA A 144 16.17 9.15 -16.18
C ALA A 144 17.29 9.02 -17.21
N LEU A 145 16.96 8.72 -18.47
CA LEU A 145 17.92 8.66 -19.58
C LEU A 145 18.75 9.95 -19.69
N LEU A 146 18.06 11.09 -19.81
CA LEU A 146 18.71 12.39 -19.99
C LEU A 146 19.59 12.76 -18.79
N MET A 147 19.12 12.49 -17.58
CA MET A 147 19.84 12.83 -16.35
C MET A 147 21.06 11.94 -16.14
N GLN A 148 20.91 10.63 -16.31
CA GLN A 148 22.02 9.68 -16.14
C GLN A 148 23.13 9.93 -17.18
N GLU A 149 22.78 10.19 -18.44
CA GLU A 149 23.76 10.57 -19.46
C GLU A 149 24.48 11.89 -19.16
N ALA A 150 23.79 12.83 -18.54
CA ALA A 150 24.39 14.09 -18.09
C ALA A 150 25.25 13.90 -16.82
N GLY A 151 25.29 12.69 -16.25
CA GLY A 151 26.05 12.34 -15.06
C GLY A 151 25.37 12.76 -13.76
N PHE A 152 24.05 12.99 -13.77
CA PHE A 152 23.27 13.25 -12.57
C PHE A 152 22.77 11.96 -11.95
N THR A 153 22.59 11.99 -10.63
CA THR A 153 21.95 10.92 -9.87
C THR A 153 20.66 11.43 -9.25
N LEU A 154 19.64 10.56 -9.18
CA LEU A 154 18.38 10.90 -8.55
C LEU A 154 18.61 11.04 -7.05
N ALA A 155 18.47 12.25 -6.52
CA ALA A 155 18.76 12.56 -5.12
C ALA A 155 17.51 12.41 -4.24
N SER A 156 16.35 12.87 -4.73
CA SER A 156 15.09 12.73 -4.01
C SER A 156 13.88 12.74 -4.93
N LEU A 157 12.80 12.13 -4.44
CA LEU A 157 11.49 12.17 -5.08
C LEU A 157 10.46 12.62 -4.04
N GLU A 158 10.09 13.90 -4.13
CA GLU A 158 9.15 14.55 -3.21
C GLU A 158 7.87 14.92 -3.94
N GLY A 159 6.80 14.13 -3.74
CA GLY A 159 5.59 14.39 -4.48
C GLY A 159 5.75 14.09 -5.97
N GLU A 160 5.36 15.04 -6.81
CA GLU A 160 5.61 15.02 -8.26
C GLU A 160 6.96 15.68 -8.60
N LYS A 161 7.81 15.99 -7.62
CA LYS A 161 9.09 16.66 -7.86
C LYS A 161 10.23 15.66 -7.78
N ALA A 162 10.96 15.48 -8.87
CA ALA A 162 12.15 14.64 -8.91
C ALA A 162 13.40 15.52 -8.95
N LYS A 163 14.21 15.46 -7.89
CA LYS A 163 15.47 16.21 -7.77
C LYS A 163 16.64 15.33 -8.16
N TRP A 164 17.41 15.78 -9.14
CA TRP A 164 18.64 15.18 -9.62
C TRP A 164 19.83 16.05 -9.25
N THR A 165 20.95 15.44 -8.87
CA THR A 165 22.16 16.17 -8.44
C THR A 165 23.42 15.68 -9.13
N LYS A 166 24.38 16.58 -9.33
CA LYS A 166 25.72 16.31 -9.83
C LYS A 166 26.71 17.22 -9.11
N GLY A 167 27.35 16.72 -8.06
CA GLY A 167 28.11 17.59 -7.14
C GLY A 167 27.17 18.59 -6.46
N ASP A 168 27.51 19.88 -6.54
CA ASP A 168 26.71 20.98 -5.97
C ASP A 168 25.54 21.42 -6.88
N ASP A 169 25.52 20.93 -8.12
CA ASP A 169 24.50 21.27 -9.12
C ASP A 169 23.26 20.39 -9.02
N TYR A 170 22.09 20.97 -9.31
CA TYR A 170 20.82 20.24 -9.26
C TYR A 170 19.81 20.65 -10.34
N VAL A 171 18.90 19.71 -10.64
CA VAL A 171 17.73 19.90 -11.51
C VAL A 171 16.51 19.32 -10.82
N VAL A 172 15.37 20.02 -10.83
CA VAL A 172 14.09 19.55 -10.30
C VAL A 172 13.06 19.47 -11.41
N PHE A 173 12.62 18.25 -11.73
CA PHE A 173 11.53 17.99 -12.68
C PHE A 173 10.17 18.03 -12.01
N ASP A 174 9.16 18.53 -12.71
CA ASP A 174 7.75 18.41 -12.36
C ASP A 174 7.09 17.25 -13.12
N ARG A 175 6.98 16.08 -12.48
CA ARG A 175 6.38 14.87 -13.04
C ARG A 175 4.86 14.94 -13.19
N SER A 176 4.19 15.96 -12.62
CA SER A 176 2.74 16.14 -12.81
C SER A 176 2.40 16.38 -14.28
N VAL A 177 3.36 16.84 -15.08
CA VAL A 177 3.20 17.10 -16.51
C VAL A 177 3.27 15.83 -17.38
N TYR A 178 3.65 14.67 -16.82
CA TYR A 178 3.71 13.40 -17.57
C TYR A 178 2.33 12.76 -17.75
N GLY A 179 1.29 13.28 -17.10
CA GLY A 179 -0.08 12.79 -17.20
C GLY A 179 -0.66 12.79 -18.62
N ALA A 180 -1.64 11.90 -18.83
CA ALA A 180 -2.33 11.69 -20.11
C ALA A 180 -2.89 12.98 -20.72
N GLN A 181 -3.49 13.82 -19.88
CA GLN A 181 -4.16 15.05 -20.26
C GLN A 181 -3.32 16.29 -19.92
N SER A 182 -2.01 16.20 -19.82
CA SER A 182 -1.18 17.37 -19.52
C SER A 182 -1.08 18.30 -20.72
N TYR A 183 -0.84 19.59 -20.46
CA TYR A 183 -0.60 20.59 -21.51
C TYR A 183 0.60 21.45 -21.14
N PHE A 184 1.18 22.05 -22.17
CA PHE A 184 2.39 22.82 -22.08
C PHE A 184 2.19 24.18 -22.74
N TYR A 185 2.38 25.26 -21.98
CA TYR A 185 2.45 26.61 -22.57
C TYR A 185 3.57 26.72 -23.62
N CYS A 186 3.27 27.35 -24.75
CA CYS A 186 4.26 27.78 -25.73
C CYS A 186 5.19 28.83 -25.10
N PRO A 187 6.42 29.02 -25.63
CA PRO A 187 7.34 30.03 -25.10
C PRO A 187 6.75 31.43 -25.23
N HIS A 188 7.25 32.37 -24.42
CA HIS A 188 7.03 33.79 -24.67
C HIS A 188 8.05 34.32 -25.69
N GLU A 189 7.82 35.51 -26.25
CA GLU A 189 8.69 36.09 -27.31
C GLU A 189 10.16 36.20 -26.89
N GLY A 190 10.43 36.66 -25.66
CA GLY A 190 11.79 36.77 -25.11
C GLY A 190 12.43 35.47 -24.60
N ALA A 191 11.76 34.31 -24.68
CA ALA A 191 12.32 33.06 -24.18
C ALA A 191 13.47 32.57 -25.07
N LYS A 192 14.58 32.12 -24.46
CA LYS A 192 15.61 31.38 -25.22
C LYS A 192 15.06 30.02 -25.61
N THR A 193 15.24 29.65 -26.88
CA THR A 193 14.72 28.41 -27.47
C THR A 193 15.81 27.71 -28.27
N ALA A 194 15.76 26.38 -28.32
CA ALA A 194 16.62 25.56 -29.16
C ALA A 194 15.84 24.35 -29.68
N VAL A 195 16.03 24.05 -30.97
CA VAL A 195 15.59 22.80 -31.60
C VAL A 195 16.87 22.04 -31.96
N TYR A 196 16.96 20.79 -31.53
CA TYR A 196 18.10 19.93 -31.81
C TYR A 196 17.65 18.78 -32.71
N GLU A 197 18.41 18.52 -33.78
CA GLU A 197 18.18 17.45 -34.75
C GLU A 197 19.09 16.25 -34.43
N GLY A 198 18.84 15.61 -33.28
CA GLY A 198 19.59 14.44 -32.82
C GLY A 198 18.88 13.12 -33.08
N GLU A 199 19.29 12.09 -32.34
CA GLU A 199 18.66 10.77 -32.34
C GLU A 199 17.24 10.84 -31.77
N VAL A 200 16.31 10.11 -32.39
CA VAL A 200 14.95 9.97 -31.85
C VAL A 200 15.01 9.07 -30.62
N ILE A 201 14.33 9.46 -29.53
CA ILE A 201 14.33 8.65 -28.31
C ILE A 201 13.56 7.36 -28.56
N ASP A 202 14.26 6.23 -28.43
CA ASP A 202 13.64 4.93 -28.57
C ASP A 202 12.89 4.51 -27.30
N VAL A 203 11.55 4.61 -27.36
CA VAL A 203 10.67 4.35 -26.22
C VAL A 203 10.82 2.92 -25.70
N ASP A 204 11.05 1.95 -26.59
CA ASP A 204 11.10 0.54 -26.22
C ASP A 204 12.49 0.11 -25.70
N ALA A 205 13.49 0.99 -25.80
CA ALA A 205 14.84 0.80 -25.28
C ALA A 205 15.17 1.68 -24.06
N LEU A 206 14.15 2.32 -23.47
CA LEU A 206 14.34 3.21 -22.32
C LEU A 206 14.80 2.45 -21.05
N PRO A 207 15.59 3.09 -20.18
CA PRO A 207 16.05 2.48 -18.95
C PRO A 207 14.89 2.21 -17.97
N LEU A 208 15.06 1.20 -17.12
CA LEU A 208 14.12 0.93 -16.03
C LEU A 208 14.06 2.12 -15.05
N PRO A 209 12.92 2.34 -14.36
CA PRO A 209 12.75 3.45 -13.43
C PRO A 209 13.83 3.47 -12.35
N VAL A 210 14.47 4.63 -12.17
CA VAL A 210 15.55 4.82 -11.20
C VAL A 210 14.97 4.97 -9.80
N THR A 211 15.40 4.13 -8.87
CA THR A 211 15.07 4.23 -7.44
C THR A 211 16.05 5.19 -6.75
N ALA A 212 15.52 6.19 -6.03
CA ALA A 212 16.36 7.11 -5.26
C ALA A 212 17.10 6.36 -4.12
N PRO A 213 18.37 6.71 -3.82
CA PRO A 213 19.11 6.09 -2.72
C PRO A 213 18.45 6.40 -1.37
N LYS A 214 18.36 5.38 -0.50
CA LYS A 214 17.87 5.50 0.89
C LYS A 214 18.94 6.17 1.76
N THR A 215 18.96 7.49 1.84
CA THR A 215 19.84 8.23 2.76
C THR A 215 19.20 8.32 4.15
N GLN A 216 19.87 7.82 5.19
CA GLN A 216 19.53 8.13 6.60
C GLN A 216 19.66 9.66 6.82
N PRO A 217 18.69 10.35 7.43
CA PRO A 217 18.87 11.76 7.78
C PRO A 217 18.99 12.00 9.29
N ALA A 218 20.09 12.64 9.66
CA ALA A 218 20.06 13.71 10.64
C ALA A 218 19.13 14.84 10.15
N THR A 219 18.28 15.33 11.06
CA THR A 219 17.54 16.61 11.05
C THR A 219 16.95 17.13 9.72
N SER A 220 15.63 16.92 9.57
CA SER A 220 14.58 17.70 8.87
C SER A 220 14.98 18.53 7.62
N LYS A 221 14.31 18.43 6.47
CA LYS A 221 12.88 18.21 6.19
C LYS A 221 12.74 17.36 4.93
N ALA A 222 12.00 16.27 5.05
CA ALA A 222 11.64 15.35 3.99
C ALA A 222 10.14 15.45 3.73
N LYS A 223 9.76 15.63 2.46
CA LYS A 223 8.41 15.38 1.97
C LYS A 223 8.45 14.23 0.98
N GLY A 224 8.69 13.03 1.51
CA GLY A 224 8.58 11.78 0.76
C GLY A 224 7.13 11.48 0.38
N LYS A 225 6.93 11.17 -0.90
CA LYS A 225 5.78 10.43 -1.42
C LYS A 225 6.11 8.93 -1.39
N LYS A 226 5.19 8.18 -0.81
CA LYS A 226 4.64 6.88 -1.26
C LYS A 226 5.16 6.36 -2.62
N SER A 227 5.80 5.20 -2.61
CA SER A 227 5.72 4.21 -3.69
C SER A 227 4.77 3.09 -3.26
N ALA A 228 3.94 2.64 -4.19
CA ALA A 228 3.21 1.39 -4.11
C ALA A 228 3.86 0.43 -5.11
N GLN A 229 4.27 -0.73 -4.62
CA GLN A 229 4.52 -1.90 -5.43
C GLN A 229 3.54 -2.98 -5.00
N GLN A 230 3.04 -3.69 -6.01
CA GLN A 230 1.98 -4.69 -5.96
C GLN A 230 2.28 -5.83 -4.98
N ALA A 231 1.37 -6.06 -4.05
CA ALA A 231 0.95 -7.40 -3.68
C ALA A 231 -0.46 -7.61 -4.23
N ALA A 232 -0.74 -8.84 -4.64
CA ALA A 232 -1.93 -9.26 -5.37
C ALA A 232 -3.25 -8.71 -4.81
N GLY A 233 -4.15 -8.41 -5.75
CA GLY A 233 -5.55 -7.99 -5.59
C GLY A 233 -6.14 -8.12 -4.19
N VAL A 234 -6.30 -6.97 -3.54
CA VAL A 234 -7.40 -6.75 -2.61
C VAL A 234 -8.21 -5.62 -3.24
N ASP A 235 -9.45 -5.93 -3.59
CA ASP A 235 -10.37 -4.99 -4.20
C ASP A 235 -10.54 -3.77 -3.27
N PHE A 236 -10.17 -2.59 -3.77
CA PHE A 236 -10.19 -1.34 -3.00
C PHE A 236 -11.63 -0.89 -2.72
N ASP A 237 -12.59 -1.32 -3.53
CA ASP A 237 -14.01 -1.07 -3.29
C ASP A 237 -14.54 -1.95 -2.13
N ALA A 238 -13.95 -3.12 -1.87
CA ALA A 238 -14.36 -4.03 -0.80
C ALA A 238 -14.01 -3.54 0.63
N LEU A 239 -12.99 -2.68 0.78
CA LEU A 239 -12.64 -2.05 2.06
C LEU A 239 -13.43 -0.75 2.34
N SER A 240 -14.23 -0.30 1.37
CA SER A 240 -14.93 0.99 1.40
C SER A 240 -16.42 0.88 1.81
N ALA A 241 -16.96 -0.33 1.90
CA ALA A 241 -18.41 -0.56 2.04
C ALA A 241 -18.96 -0.69 3.48
N SER A 242 -18.10 -0.75 4.52
CA SER A 242 -18.56 -1.06 5.89
C SER A 242 -18.61 0.17 6.82
N ALA A 243 -19.50 0.15 7.81
CA ALA A 243 -19.45 1.07 8.95
C ALA A 243 -18.09 0.95 9.69
N PRO A 244 -17.71 1.94 10.53
CA PRO A 244 -16.62 1.75 11.49
C PRO A 244 -16.78 0.41 12.23
N ASP A 245 -15.70 -0.38 12.31
CA ASP A 245 -15.67 -1.60 13.11
C ASP A 245 -14.99 -1.36 14.47
N GLU A 246 -15.04 -2.37 15.34
CA GLU A 246 -14.44 -2.34 16.70
C GLU A 246 -12.93 -1.99 16.70
N TYR A 247 -12.22 -2.19 15.58
CA TYR A 247 -10.79 -1.89 15.48
C TYR A 247 -10.49 -0.48 14.96
N THR A 248 -11.51 0.28 14.54
CA THR A 248 -11.35 1.58 13.88
C THR A 248 -10.51 2.57 14.70
N ILE A 249 -10.80 2.72 16.00
CA ILE A 249 -10.06 3.64 16.88
C ILE A 249 -8.62 3.16 17.09
N ALA A 250 -8.41 1.84 17.27
CA ALA A 250 -7.08 1.26 17.44
C ALA A 250 -6.20 1.49 16.19
N ASP A 251 -6.76 1.29 15.00
CA ASP A 251 -6.07 1.55 13.74
C ASP A 251 -5.80 3.06 13.56
N LEU A 252 -6.77 3.93 13.90
CA LEU A 252 -6.58 5.39 13.83
C LEU A 252 -5.47 5.87 14.76
N ARG A 253 -5.40 5.30 15.97
CA ARG A 253 -4.30 5.55 16.92
C ARG A 253 -2.97 5.10 16.35
N SER A 254 -2.89 3.89 15.81
CA SER A 254 -1.67 3.39 15.15
C SER A 254 -1.24 4.30 13.99
N ALA A 255 -2.19 4.75 13.17
CA ALA A 255 -1.93 5.64 12.04
C ALA A 255 -1.40 7.01 12.48
N LEU A 256 -2.07 7.68 13.42
CA LEU A 256 -1.70 9.02 13.88
C LEU A 256 -0.35 9.05 14.63
N TRP A 257 -0.04 7.99 15.37
CA TRP A 257 1.24 7.85 16.10
C TRP A 257 2.39 7.33 15.25
N HIS A 258 2.17 7.07 13.96
CA HIS A 258 3.27 6.83 13.04
C HIS A 258 4.24 8.03 13.06
N PRO A 259 5.57 7.84 13.14
CA PRO A 259 6.53 8.94 13.34
C PRO A 259 6.42 10.10 12.34
N ALA A 260 6.02 9.80 11.11
CA ALA A 260 5.80 10.81 10.08
C ALA A 260 4.42 11.50 10.18
N MET A 261 3.40 10.84 10.74
CA MET A 261 2.11 11.46 11.02
C MET A 261 2.21 12.42 12.20
N LEU A 262 2.93 12.08 13.27
CA LEU A 262 3.17 12.99 14.41
C LEU A 262 3.73 14.35 13.96
N ARG A 263 4.61 14.39 12.95
CA ARG A 263 5.15 15.65 12.39
C ARG A 263 4.09 16.58 11.80
N LYS A 264 2.93 16.05 11.41
CA LYS A 264 1.82 16.87 10.89
C LYS A 264 1.07 17.61 11.99
N ALA A 265 1.16 17.18 13.25
CA ALA A 265 0.59 17.94 14.37
C ALA A 265 1.35 19.27 14.59
N PHE A 266 2.65 19.32 14.26
CA PHE A 266 3.50 20.52 14.32
C PHE A 266 3.23 21.54 13.22
N ASP A 267 2.43 21.20 12.20
CA ASP A 267 2.04 22.09 11.11
C ASP A 267 0.55 22.39 11.22
N ASN A 268 0.18 23.66 11.40
CA ASN A 268 -1.23 24.05 11.62
C ASN A 268 -2.16 23.54 10.50
N ALA A 269 -1.72 23.56 9.24
CA ALA A 269 -2.51 23.03 8.13
C ALA A 269 -2.69 21.50 8.22
N GLY A 270 -1.61 20.76 8.52
CA GLY A 270 -1.63 19.33 8.77
C GLY A 270 -2.51 18.95 9.96
N TRP A 271 -2.38 19.68 11.06
CA TRP A 271 -3.13 19.52 12.31
C TRP A 271 -4.64 19.68 12.09
N ILE A 272 -5.06 20.80 11.50
CA ILE A 272 -6.47 21.08 11.16
C ILE A 272 -7.02 20.03 10.19
N THR A 273 -6.25 19.64 9.18
CA THR A 273 -6.68 18.66 8.17
C THR A 273 -7.02 17.31 8.79
N GLN A 274 -6.23 16.81 9.75
CA GLN A 274 -6.59 15.56 10.43
C GLN A 274 -7.78 15.73 11.37
N GLY A 275 -7.91 16.90 12.03
CA GLY A 275 -9.09 17.23 12.83
C GLY A 275 -10.39 17.10 12.03
N TYR A 276 -10.46 17.68 10.83
CA TYR A 276 -11.65 17.55 9.96
C TYR A 276 -11.94 16.11 9.54
N ARG A 277 -10.90 15.27 9.37
CA ARG A 277 -11.07 13.86 9.01
C ARG A 277 -11.64 13.06 10.17
N LEU A 278 -11.09 13.24 11.37
CA LEU A 278 -11.57 12.58 12.58
C LEU A 278 -13.00 13.02 12.95
N ALA A 279 -13.35 14.28 12.68
CA ALA A 279 -14.69 14.81 12.92
C ALA A 279 -15.80 14.12 12.12
N SER A 280 -15.46 13.31 11.11
CA SER A 280 -16.45 12.44 10.44
C SER A 280 -16.98 11.30 11.31
N LEU A 281 -16.38 11.07 12.49
CA LEU A 281 -16.87 10.14 13.51
C LEU A 281 -17.82 10.80 14.51
N LYS A 282 -18.09 12.11 14.38
CA LYS A 282 -19.13 12.77 15.19
C LYS A 282 -20.50 12.16 14.90
N GLY A 283 -21.29 11.96 15.94
CA GLY A 283 -22.59 11.29 15.91
C GLY A 283 -22.51 9.76 15.84
N THR A 284 -21.32 9.16 15.98
CA THR A 284 -21.13 7.71 16.04
C THR A 284 -20.77 7.26 17.47
N GLU A 285 -20.80 5.95 17.74
CA GLU A 285 -20.35 5.38 19.03
C GLU A 285 -18.87 5.66 19.33
N HIS A 286 -18.09 6.07 18.34
CA HIS A 286 -16.66 6.34 18.46
C HIS A 286 -16.33 7.82 18.64
N GLU A 287 -17.31 8.71 18.75
CA GLU A 287 -17.08 10.17 18.81
C GLU A 287 -16.17 10.56 19.98
N ASP A 288 -16.45 10.09 21.19
CA ASP A 288 -15.69 10.43 22.39
C ASP A 288 -14.23 9.97 22.29
N GLU A 289 -14.01 8.76 21.77
CA GLU A 289 -12.68 8.22 21.54
C GLU A 289 -11.94 8.97 20.44
N ALA A 290 -12.62 9.36 19.35
CA ALA A 290 -12.04 10.14 18.27
C ALA A 290 -11.68 11.58 18.72
N ARG A 291 -12.51 12.18 19.58
CA ARG A 291 -12.23 13.46 20.24
C ARG A 291 -10.99 13.36 21.10
N GLN A 292 -10.91 12.34 21.96
CA GLN A 292 -9.73 12.13 22.81
C GLN A 292 -8.48 11.86 21.97
N LEU A 293 -8.60 11.09 20.89
CA LEU A 293 -7.52 10.82 19.94
C LEU A 293 -6.98 12.11 19.32
N PHE A 294 -7.86 13.04 18.93
CA PHE A 294 -7.45 14.33 18.39
C PHE A 294 -6.70 15.16 19.42
N ILE A 295 -7.18 15.21 20.67
CA ILE A 295 -6.51 15.92 21.77
C ILE A 295 -5.14 15.32 22.06
N ASP A 296 -5.09 14.01 22.31
CA ASP A 296 -3.84 13.27 22.58
C ASP A 296 -2.80 13.50 21.47
N TRP A 297 -3.23 13.48 20.21
CA TRP A 297 -2.36 13.71 19.07
C TRP A 297 -1.92 15.17 18.96
N SER A 298 -2.79 16.13 19.29
CA SER A 298 -2.46 17.57 19.31
C SER A 298 -1.35 17.86 20.31
N VAL A 299 -1.47 17.32 21.53
CA VAL A 299 -0.50 17.54 22.62
C VAL A 299 0.91 17.05 22.26
N THR A 300 1.05 16.10 21.31
CA THR A 300 2.37 15.67 20.83
C THR A 300 3.18 16.80 20.17
N ALA A 301 2.52 17.89 19.77
CA ALA A 301 3.13 19.06 19.16
C ALA A 301 3.09 20.31 20.06
N GLN A 302 2.85 20.17 21.38
CA GLN A 302 2.71 21.31 22.31
C GLN A 302 3.88 22.30 22.20
N GLU A 303 5.10 21.84 21.99
CA GLU A 303 6.28 22.70 21.85
C GLU A 303 6.25 23.65 20.64
N ALA A 304 5.38 23.41 19.65
CA ALA A 304 5.24 24.23 18.46
C ALA A 304 4.17 25.33 18.59
N TYR A 305 3.42 25.36 19.70
CA TYR A 305 2.29 26.27 19.90
C TYR A 305 2.39 26.94 21.28
N GLU A 306 2.07 28.24 21.32
CA GLU A 306 2.12 29.02 22.56
C GLU A 306 0.91 28.73 23.47
N ASP A 307 -0.24 28.38 22.88
CA ASP A 307 -1.47 28.06 23.59
C ASP A 307 -1.50 26.60 24.09
N ASP A 308 -2.25 26.31 25.15
CA ASP A 308 -2.47 24.94 25.63
C ASP A 308 -3.28 24.14 24.60
N LEU A 309 -2.61 23.21 23.91
CA LEU A 309 -3.23 22.40 22.87
C LEU A 309 -4.29 21.45 23.41
N THR A 310 -4.28 21.15 24.71
CA THR A 310 -5.34 20.35 25.34
C THR A 310 -6.66 21.09 25.27
N GLU A 311 -6.67 22.36 25.66
CA GLU A 311 -7.85 23.22 25.64
C GLU A 311 -8.20 23.67 24.22
N VAL A 312 -7.21 24.06 23.41
CA VAL A 312 -7.42 24.50 22.03
C VAL A 312 -7.97 23.37 21.16
N ALA A 313 -7.42 22.15 21.24
CA ALA A 313 -7.91 21.01 20.47
C ALA A 313 -9.32 20.60 20.89
N ALA A 314 -9.60 20.56 22.19
CA ALA A 314 -10.93 20.28 22.74
C ALA A 314 -11.97 21.29 22.23
N LYS A 315 -11.68 22.59 22.39
CA LYS A 315 -12.56 23.67 21.92
C LYS A 315 -12.76 23.62 20.41
N ARG A 316 -11.69 23.40 19.64
CA ARG A 316 -11.75 23.32 18.18
C ARG A 316 -12.61 22.14 17.73
N TRP A 317 -12.47 20.99 18.37
CA TRP A 317 -13.32 19.83 18.12
C TRP A 317 -14.78 20.17 18.35
N ASP A 318 -15.12 20.74 19.52
CA ASP A 318 -16.52 20.97 19.90
C ASP A 318 -17.19 22.06 19.05
N GLU A 319 -16.46 23.14 18.72
CA GLU A 319 -17.07 24.34 18.13
C GLU A 319 -16.91 24.47 16.60
N THR A 320 -15.91 23.82 15.98
CA THR A 320 -15.51 24.19 14.61
C THR A 320 -15.21 23.04 13.64
N LEU A 321 -14.92 21.84 14.15
CA LEU A 321 -14.59 20.71 13.27
C LEU A 321 -15.87 19.99 12.85
N GLU A 322 -16.19 20.05 11.56
CA GLU A 322 -17.29 19.33 10.92
C GLU A 322 -16.79 18.67 9.62
N ALA A 323 -17.23 17.45 9.37
CA ALA A 323 -16.84 16.72 8.16
C ALA A 323 -17.84 16.96 7.02
N GLU A 324 -17.59 17.94 6.16
CA GLU A 324 -18.44 18.19 4.99
C GLU A 324 -18.01 17.39 3.75
N THR A 325 -16.71 17.18 3.56
CA THR A 325 -16.17 16.59 2.31
C THR A 325 -15.08 15.54 2.54
N THR A 326 -14.95 15.01 3.75
CA THR A 326 -13.84 14.12 4.13
C THR A 326 -14.27 13.07 5.16
N SER A 327 -13.43 12.06 5.38
CA SER A 327 -13.69 10.94 6.30
C SER A 327 -12.43 10.56 7.08
N TYR A 328 -12.60 9.90 8.24
CA TYR A 328 -11.52 9.34 9.05
C TYR A 328 -10.65 8.38 8.24
N ARG A 329 -11.22 7.73 7.21
CA ARG A 329 -10.49 6.89 6.26
C ARG A 329 -9.36 7.64 5.53
N ALA A 330 -9.50 8.95 5.35
CA ALA A 330 -8.43 9.77 4.77
C ALA A 330 -7.22 9.92 5.71
N VAL A 331 -7.37 9.68 7.03
CA VAL A 331 -6.25 9.56 7.96
C VAL A 331 -5.42 8.32 7.62
N PHE A 332 -6.07 7.17 7.35
CA PHE A 332 -5.37 5.96 6.91
C PHE A 332 -4.64 6.17 5.58
N LEU A 333 -5.29 6.81 4.61
CA LEU A 333 -4.67 7.10 3.32
C LEU A 333 -3.43 7.99 3.46
N ASP A 334 -3.49 9.00 4.34
CA ASP A 334 -2.36 9.90 4.61
C ASP A 334 -1.25 9.18 5.38
N ALA A 335 -1.58 8.40 6.42
CA ALA A 335 -0.62 7.61 7.17
C ALA A 335 0.09 6.57 6.28
N GLN A 336 -0.69 5.83 5.47
CA GLN A 336 -0.13 4.93 4.45
C GLN A 336 0.78 5.70 3.49
N ALA A 337 0.47 6.97 3.18
CA ALA A 337 1.33 7.79 2.31
C ALA A 337 2.70 8.05 2.86
N LEU A 338 2.85 7.87 4.17
CA LEU A 338 4.05 8.03 4.92
C LEU A 338 4.66 6.70 5.37
N GLY A 339 4.18 5.57 4.83
CA GLY A 339 4.72 4.24 5.11
C GLY A 339 4.09 3.52 6.29
N TRP A 340 2.98 4.02 6.83
CA TRP A 340 2.20 3.25 7.82
C TRP A 340 1.50 2.08 7.14
N GLU A 341 1.73 0.87 7.63
CA GLU A 341 1.00 -0.33 7.20
C GLU A 341 -0.27 -0.48 8.02
N ASN A 342 -1.41 -0.66 7.34
CA ASN A 342 -2.68 -0.85 8.00
C ASN A 342 -2.84 -2.31 8.47
N GLU A 343 -2.94 -2.53 9.78
CA GLU A 343 -3.21 -3.84 10.36
C GLU A 343 -4.58 -4.40 9.90
N ALA A 344 -5.55 -3.56 9.55
CA ALA A 344 -6.79 -4.01 8.93
C ALA A 344 -6.56 -4.72 7.59
N THR A 345 -5.57 -4.29 6.79
CA THR A 345 -5.21 -4.98 5.55
C THR A 345 -4.61 -6.35 5.83
N LYS A 346 -3.82 -6.49 6.90
CA LYS A 346 -3.30 -7.80 7.35
C LYS A 346 -4.44 -8.70 7.86
N ARG A 347 -5.39 -8.15 8.62
CA ARG A 347 -6.59 -8.87 9.09
C ARG A 347 -7.50 -9.30 7.92
N ALA A 348 -7.70 -8.44 6.93
CA ALA A 348 -8.45 -8.76 5.71
C ALA A 348 -7.75 -9.83 4.86
N ALA A 349 -6.45 -9.70 4.64
CA ALA A 349 -5.67 -10.70 3.92
C ALA A 349 -5.66 -12.05 4.65
N ALA A 350 -5.60 -12.05 5.99
CA ALA A 350 -5.68 -13.26 6.80
C ALA A 350 -7.06 -13.95 6.68
N ARG A 351 -8.16 -13.19 6.58
CA ARG A 351 -9.51 -13.74 6.37
C ARG A 351 -9.64 -14.50 5.04
N LEU A 352 -8.86 -14.14 4.03
CA LEU A 352 -8.87 -14.81 2.72
C LEU A 352 -7.92 -16.02 2.60
N GLN A 353 -7.10 -16.30 3.62
CA GLN A 353 -6.19 -17.44 3.59
C GLN A 353 -6.95 -18.77 3.72
N PRO A 354 -6.61 -19.80 2.93
CA PRO A 354 -7.14 -21.14 3.14
C PRO A 354 -6.76 -21.67 4.51
N ARG A 355 -7.71 -22.32 5.20
CA ARG A 355 -7.54 -22.80 6.57
C ARG A 355 -8.24 -24.12 6.80
N ILE A 356 -7.82 -24.82 7.85
CA ILE A 356 -8.49 -26.05 8.32
C ILE A 356 -9.37 -25.67 9.51
N GLU A 357 -10.66 -25.98 9.42
CA GLU A 357 -11.62 -25.75 10.49
C GLU A 357 -12.09 -27.06 11.10
N SER A 358 -12.15 -27.09 12.42
CA SER A 358 -12.85 -28.14 13.15
C SER A 358 -14.32 -27.80 13.27
N ARG A 359 -15.19 -28.72 12.86
CA ARG A 359 -16.64 -28.65 13.02
C ARG A 359 -17.11 -29.92 13.72
N ASP A 360 -18.34 -29.92 14.24
CA ASP A 360 -18.89 -31.02 15.05
C ASP A 360 -18.77 -32.41 14.39
N ASN A 361 -18.79 -32.47 13.05
CA ASN A 361 -18.76 -33.69 12.26
C ASN A 361 -17.43 -33.95 11.51
N GLY A 362 -16.40 -33.11 11.70
CA GLY A 362 -15.09 -33.36 11.11
C GLY A 362 -14.23 -32.15 10.86
N LEU A 363 -13.08 -32.39 10.23
CA LEU A 363 -12.18 -31.35 9.75
C LEU A 363 -12.55 -30.97 8.32
N TYR A 364 -12.55 -29.67 8.05
CA TYR A 364 -12.87 -29.08 6.75
C TYR A 364 -11.72 -28.22 6.25
N TYR A 365 -11.43 -28.30 4.96
CA TYR A 365 -10.58 -27.34 4.29
C TYR A 365 -11.46 -26.21 3.75
N VAL A 366 -11.32 -25.03 4.34
CA VAL A 366 -12.05 -23.82 3.94
C VAL A 366 -11.15 -23.00 3.03
N THR A 367 -11.66 -22.63 1.86
CA THR A 367 -10.96 -21.77 0.91
C THR A 367 -11.80 -20.52 0.69
N PRO A 368 -11.66 -19.50 1.56
CA PRO A 368 -12.44 -18.27 1.44
C PRO A 368 -12.22 -17.62 0.07
N LYS A 369 -13.28 -17.13 -0.54
CA LYS A 369 -13.26 -16.45 -1.84
C LYS A 369 -14.21 -15.28 -1.80
N GLU A 370 -13.76 -14.18 -2.37
CA GLU A 370 -14.60 -13.00 -2.55
C GLU A 370 -15.45 -13.15 -3.81
N ASN A 371 -16.76 -12.94 -3.67
CA ASN A 371 -17.67 -12.87 -4.80
C ASN A 371 -17.55 -11.48 -5.44
N LYS A 372 -16.92 -11.42 -6.62
CA LYS A 372 -16.64 -10.17 -7.35
C LYS A 372 -17.88 -9.37 -7.77
N GLN A 373 -19.09 -9.92 -7.65
CA GLN A 373 -20.33 -9.24 -8.01
C GLN A 373 -21.06 -8.68 -6.78
N THR A 374 -20.94 -9.33 -5.61
CA THR A 374 -21.65 -8.94 -4.39
C THR A 374 -20.73 -8.36 -3.31
N GLY A 375 -19.41 -8.57 -3.41
CA GLY A 375 -18.44 -8.22 -2.37
C GLY A 375 -18.51 -9.11 -1.13
N GLU A 376 -19.39 -10.11 -1.10
CA GLU A 376 -19.50 -11.04 0.02
C GLU A 376 -18.39 -12.08 0.00
N ILE A 377 -17.89 -12.44 1.19
CA ILE A 377 -16.92 -13.53 1.34
C ILE A 377 -17.70 -14.84 1.40
N GLU A 378 -17.57 -15.63 0.34
CA GLU A 378 -18.00 -17.02 0.34
C GLU A 378 -16.92 -17.88 0.98
N GLU A 379 -17.30 -18.76 1.92
CA GLU A 379 -16.38 -19.67 2.59
C GLU A 379 -16.64 -21.13 2.20
N PRO A 380 -16.39 -21.52 0.94
CA PRO A 380 -16.58 -22.90 0.51
C PRO A 380 -15.68 -23.82 1.33
N ALA A 381 -16.31 -24.83 1.93
CA ALA A 381 -15.66 -25.79 2.82
C ALA A 381 -15.77 -27.20 2.23
N VAL A 382 -14.65 -27.93 2.20
CA VAL A 382 -14.59 -29.33 1.74
C VAL A 382 -14.19 -30.23 2.89
N TRP A 383 -15.03 -31.23 3.19
CA TRP A 383 -14.75 -32.20 4.24
C TRP A 383 -13.47 -33.00 3.97
N MET A 384 -12.62 -33.13 4.98
CA MET A 384 -11.31 -33.78 4.91
C MET A 384 -11.29 -35.11 5.67
N CYS A 385 -11.69 -35.12 6.92
CA CYS A 385 -11.75 -36.33 7.74
C CYS A 385 -12.77 -36.18 8.88
N SER A 386 -13.12 -37.31 9.51
CA SER A 386 -13.86 -37.31 10.77
C SER A 386 -13.11 -36.53 11.86
N PRO A 387 -13.78 -36.14 12.96
CA PRO A 387 -13.16 -35.35 14.02
C PRO A 387 -11.84 -35.96 14.49
N LEU A 388 -10.78 -35.14 14.45
CA LEU A 388 -9.41 -35.54 14.72
C LEU A 388 -8.77 -34.46 15.60
N GLU A 389 -8.22 -34.89 16.73
CA GLU A 389 -7.58 -34.06 17.74
C GLU A 389 -6.08 -34.37 17.78
N VAL A 390 -5.24 -33.34 17.79
CA VAL A 390 -3.81 -33.49 18.09
C VAL A 390 -3.64 -33.33 19.60
N ILE A 391 -3.36 -34.43 20.31
CA ILE A 391 -3.20 -34.42 21.77
C ILE A 391 -1.80 -33.93 22.16
N GLY A 392 -0.79 -34.23 21.34
CA GLY A 392 0.56 -33.80 21.63
C GLY A 392 1.62 -34.40 20.71
N ARG A 393 2.87 -34.16 21.09
CA ARG A 393 4.06 -34.69 20.42
C ARG A 393 4.96 -35.36 21.44
N GLY A 394 5.67 -36.38 21.00
CA GLY A 394 6.66 -37.08 21.82
C GLY A 394 7.79 -37.62 20.95
N THR A 395 8.92 -37.91 21.58
CA THR A 395 10.02 -38.64 20.95
C THR A 395 10.35 -39.85 21.81
N ASP A 396 10.75 -40.95 21.18
CA ASP A 396 11.32 -42.11 21.88
C ASP A 396 12.86 -42.04 21.99
N GLY A 397 13.46 -40.92 21.56
CA GLY A 397 14.90 -40.70 21.49
C GLY A 397 15.50 -41.01 20.12
N SER A 398 14.77 -41.67 19.22
CA SER A 398 15.19 -41.97 17.85
C SER A 398 14.32 -41.28 16.80
N GLU A 399 13.00 -41.28 16.98
CA GLU A 399 12.05 -40.66 16.06
C GLU A 399 11.07 -39.74 16.82
N GLU A 400 10.47 -38.80 16.09
CA GLU A 400 9.40 -37.95 16.60
C GLU A 400 8.03 -38.53 16.22
N TYR A 401 7.08 -38.41 17.12
CA TYR A 401 5.73 -38.95 16.99
C TYR A 401 4.71 -37.85 17.25
N LEU A 402 3.59 -37.95 16.53
CA LEU A 402 2.39 -37.18 16.77
C LEU A 402 1.33 -38.07 17.43
N VAL A 403 0.83 -37.63 18.58
CA VAL A 403 -0.25 -38.31 19.30
C VAL A 403 -1.57 -37.73 18.84
N LEU A 404 -2.33 -38.53 18.10
CA LEU A 404 -3.61 -38.17 17.52
C LEU A 404 -4.74 -38.90 18.24
N SER A 405 -5.93 -38.30 18.27
CA SER A 405 -7.13 -38.99 18.74
C SER A 405 -8.38 -38.67 17.96
N TRP A 406 -9.23 -39.67 17.78
CA TRP A 406 -10.50 -39.58 17.08
C TRP A 406 -11.50 -40.55 17.69
N THR A 407 -12.77 -40.40 17.31
CA THR A 407 -13.84 -41.28 17.76
C THR A 407 -14.21 -42.26 16.65
N CYS A 408 -14.22 -43.56 16.97
CA CYS A 408 -14.73 -44.63 16.12
C CYS A 408 -15.75 -45.46 16.91
N ASN A 409 -16.97 -45.61 16.39
CA ASN A 409 -18.04 -46.39 17.04
C ASN A 409 -18.24 -46.05 18.53
N ALA A 410 -18.32 -44.74 18.85
CA ALA A 410 -18.42 -44.20 20.21
C ALA A 410 -17.23 -44.51 21.15
N ARG A 411 -16.10 -44.98 20.63
CA ARG A 411 -14.85 -45.18 21.39
C ARG A 411 -13.79 -44.18 20.93
N LYS A 412 -13.09 -43.58 21.88
CA LYS A 412 -11.93 -42.73 21.62
C LYS A 412 -10.73 -43.64 21.29
N VAL A 413 -10.18 -43.47 20.10
CA VAL A 413 -8.94 -44.10 19.64
C VAL A 413 -7.82 -43.07 19.80
N THR A 414 -6.68 -43.49 20.35
CA THR A 414 -5.50 -42.63 20.50
C THR A 414 -4.31 -43.38 19.96
N GLU A 415 -3.62 -42.80 18.98
CA GLU A 415 -2.49 -43.42 18.29
C GLU A 415 -1.31 -42.45 18.23
N ALA A 416 -0.11 -42.99 18.47
CA ALA A 416 1.14 -42.28 18.24
C ALA A 416 1.66 -42.69 16.85
N ILE A 417 1.69 -41.75 15.91
CA ILE A 417 2.12 -42.00 14.54
C ILE A 417 3.47 -41.32 14.33
N PRO A 418 4.49 -42.02 13.80
CA PRO A 418 5.77 -41.41 13.45
C PRO A 418 5.56 -40.21 12.53
N LEU A 419 6.27 -39.11 12.77
CA LEU A 419 6.10 -37.88 12.00
C LEU A 419 6.44 -38.10 10.51
N CYS A 420 7.38 -39.00 10.21
CA CYS A 420 7.73 -39.43 8.86
C CYS A 420 6.61 -40.20 8.15
N ASP A 421 5.72 -40.85 8.91
CA ASP A 421 4.56 -41.59 8.38
C ASP A 421 3.33 -40.69 8.21
N ILE A 422 3.30 -39.49 8.82
CA ILE A 422 2.17 -38.57 8.69
C ILE A 422 2.11 -38.02 7.27
N GLY A 423 0.95 -38.13 6.61
CA GLY A 423 0.79 -37.73 5.22
C GLY A 423 1.20 -38.82 4.23
N GLU A 424 1.94 -39.83 4.69
CA GLU A 424 2.40 -40.95 3.89
C GLU A 424 1.39 -42.10 3.84
N ARG A 425 1.61 -43.02 2.89
CA ARG A 425 0.72 -44.17 2.65
C ARG A 425 0.51 -45.00 3.92
N ASP A 426 1.57 -45.24 4.68
CA ASP A 426 1.53 -46.11 5.87
C ASP A 426 0.83 -45.44 7.05
N GLY A 427 1.06 -44.13 7.29
CA GLY A 427 0.27 -43.39 8.27
C GLY A 427 -1.21 -43.35 7.93
N TRP A 428 -1.58 -43.11 6.66
CA TRP A 428 -2.99 -43.16 6.24
C TRP A 428 -3.60 -44.56 6.42
N ARG A 429 -2.83 -45.61 6.16
CA ARG A 429 -3.27 -46.99 6.36
C ARG A 429 -3.56 -47.26 7.84
N ARG A 430 -2.67 -46.83 8.75
CA ARG A 430 -2.85 -46.98 10.21
C ARG A 430 -4.10 -46.21 10.70
N MET A 431 -4.25 -44.95 10.31
CA MET A 431 -5.39 -44.12 10.72
C MET A 431 -6.74 -44.72 10.27
N LYS A 432 -6.82 -45.16 9.00
CA LYS A 432 -8.03 -45.81 8.48
C LYS A 432 -8.30 -47.16 9.15
N ALA A 433 -7.26 -47.92 9.47
CA ALA A 433 -7.41 -49.18 10.21
C ALA A 433 -7.98 -48.95 11.62
N GLY A 434 -7.62 -47.84 12.27
CA GLY A 434 -8.24 -47.38 13.51
C GLY A 434 -9.61 -46.71 13.34
N GLY A 435 -10.19 -46.75 12.14
CA GLY A 435 -11.55 -46.29 11.87
C GLY A 435 -11.71 -44.80 11.61
N LEU A 436 -10.63 -44.07 11.35
CA LEU A 436 -10.71 -42.67 10.90
C LEU A 436 -11.18 -42.62 9.44
N ASN A 437 -12.31 -41.97 9.17
CA ASN A 437 -12.72 -41.69 7.81
C ASN A 437 -11.95 -40.48 7.26
N VAL A 438 -11.38 -40.63 6.08
CA VAL A 438 -10.58 -39.59 5.40
C VAL A 438 -11.02 -39.50 3.94
N THR A 439 -11.05 -38.28 3.40
CA THR A 439 -11.32 -37.96 2.00
C THR A 439 -10.47 -38.79 1.04
N THR A 440 -10.99 -39.09 -0.14
CA THR A 440 -10.28 -39.83 -1.20
C THR A 440 -9.45 -38.93 -2.10
N LYS A 441 -9.62 -37.61 -2.03
CA LYS A 441 -8.90 -36.63 -2.86
C LYS A 441 -7.44 -36.50 -2.40
N THR A 442 -6.51 -36.88 -3.27
CA THR A 442 -5.06 -36.90 -2.98
C THR A 442 -4.53 -35.53 -2.52
N GLY A 443 -4.98 -34.43 -3.14
CA GLY A 443 -4.56 -33.08 -2.75
C GLY A 443 -4.96 -32.69 -1.32
N LEU A 444 -6.18 -33.04 -0.89
CA LEU A 444 -6.65 -32.76 0.48
C LEU A 444 -5.96 -33.66 1.51
N ARG A 445 -5.55 -34.87 1.14
CA ARG A 445 -4.73 -35.72 2.00
C ARG A 445 -3.35 -35.11 2.23
N ALA A 446 -2.72 -34.54 1.20
CA ALA A 446 -1.45 -33.83 1.36
C ALA A 446 -1.59 -32.64 2.33
N VAL A 447 -2.68 -31.86 2.21
CA VAL A 447 -2.99 -30.76 3.13
C VAL A 447 -3.21 -31.27 4.57
N LEU A 448 -3.96 -32.36 4.74
CA LEU A 448 -4.18 -32.97 6.06
C LEU A 448 -2.88 -33.52 6.68
N GLY A 449 -1.97 -34.06 5.85
CA GLY A 449 -0.63 -34.48 6.26
C GLY A 449 0.26 -33.32 6.71
N GLY A 450 -0.01 -32.09 6.25
CA GLY A 450 0.67 -30.86 6.67
C GLY A 450 0.14 -30.24 7.98
N LEU A 451 -1.00 -30.71 8.49
CA LEU A 451 -1.61 -30.26 9.75
C LEU A 451 -0.66 -30.28 10.98
N PRO A 452 0.26 -31.25 11.14
CA PRO A 452 1.23 -31.22 12.22
C PRO A 452 2.22 -30.06 12.06
N THR A 453 2.71 -29.78 10.86
CA THR A 453 3.76 -28.79 10.62
C THR A 453 3.29 -27.37 10.96
N THR A 454 2.00 -27.08 10.75
CA THR A 454 1.33 -25.81 11.09
C THR A 454 0.91 -25.68 12.56
N ALA A 455 0.75 -26.79 13.30
CA ALA A 455 0.43 -26.76 14.74
C ALA A 455 1.59 -26.24 15.64
N ARG A 456 2.71 -25.77 15.06
CA ARG A 456 3.79 -25.04 15.77
C ARG A 456 3.33 -23.71 16.39
N GLN A 457 2.10 -23.26 16.15
CA GLN A 457 1.54 -21.99 16.62
C GLN A 457 0.65 -22.09 17.87
N PHE A 458 0.57 -23.25 18.54
CA PHE A 458 -0.07 -23.33 19.85
C PHE A 458 0.87 -22.86 20.95
N ASP A 459 0.46 -21.79 21.64
CA ASP A 459 1.16 -21.09 22.71
C ASP A 459 1.58 -22.04 23.87
N PRO A 460 2.86 -22.07 24.30
CA PRO A 460 3.32 -22.96 25.37
C PRO A 460 2.67 -22.72 26.75
N LEU A 461 1.92 -21.63 26.92
CA LEU A 461 1.51 -21.14 28.24
C LEU A 461 0.25 -21.81 28.84
N GLU A 462 -0.57 -22.51 28.05
CA GLU A 462 -1.73 -23.26 28.61
C GLU A 462 -1.44 -24.75 28.91
N CYS A 463 -0.37 -25.33 28.37
CA CYS A 463 -0.09 -26.77 28.52
C CYS A 463 0.63 -27.13 29.84
N GLY A 464 0.98 -26.14 30.66
CA GLY A 464 1.86 -26.28 31.82
C GLY A 464 1.24 -26.88 33.09
N LYS A 465 -0.06 -27.21 33.16
CA LYS A 465 -0.70 -27.58 34.44
C LYS A 465 -1.15 -29.03 34.62
N ASN A 466 -1.11 -29.91 33.61
CA ASN A 466 -1.62 -31.29 33.78
C ASN A 466 -0.68 -32.45 33.36
N TYR A 467 0.55 -32.20 32.90
CA TYR A 467 1.42 -33.30 32.44
C TYR A 467 2.74 -33.41 33.23
N ARG A 468 2.62 -33.69 34.53
CA ARG A 468 3.68 -34.40 35.30
C ARG A 468 3.30 -35.84 35.67
N LEU A 469 2.11 -36.31 35.28
CA LEU A 469 1.62 -37.65 35.62
C LEU A 469 1.68 -38.68 34.47
N ALA A 470 1.78 -38.24 33.20
CA ALA A 470 1.87 -39.16 32.06
C ALA A 470 3.29 -39.72 31.85
N ALA A 471 4.34 -38.95 32.15
CA ALA A 471 5.74 -39.36 31.93
C ALA A 471 6.22 -40.45 32.91
N ARG A 472 5.49 -40.75 33.99
CA ARG A 472 5.81 -41.85 34.91
C ARG A 472 5.17 -43.19 34.56
N SER A 473 4.14 -43.23 33.72
CA SER A 473 3.44 -44.47 33.37
C SER A 473 3.98 -45.18 32.13
N VAL A 474 4.89 -44.55 31.36
CA VAL A 474 5.45 -45.13 30.14
C VAL A 474 6.74 -45.93 30.39
N HIS A 475 7.35 -45.83 31.59
CA HIS A 475 8.56 -46.60 31.93
C HIS A 475 8.31 -48.06 32.36
N HIS A 476 7.06 -48.53 32.42
CA HIS A 476 6.75 -49.93 32.73
C HIS A 476 5.61 -50.48 31.85
N ALA A 477 5.85 -50.61 30.55
CA ALA A 477 5.06 -51.51 29.72
C ALA A 477 5.95 -52.20 28.69
N ARG A 478 6.46 -53.39 29.07
CA ARG A 478 7.05 -54.34 28.14
C ARG A 478 5.99 -54.74 27.12
N TRP A 479 6.23 -54.40 25.87
CA TRP A 479 5.46 -54.90 24.73
C TRP A 479 5.69 -56.41 24.58
N ARG A 480 4.71 -57.23 24.98
CA ARG A 480 4.56 -58.61 24.51
C ARG A 480 3.10 -58.97 24.29
N ASP A 481 2.87 -59.41 23.06
CA ASP A 481 1.88 -60.34 22.55
C ASP A 481 0.38 -60.03 22.47
N HIS A 482 -0.10 -60.43 21.28
CA HIS A 482 -1.43 -60.57 20.71
C HIS A 482 -2.62 -60.96 21.60
N ARG A 483 -3.77 -60.35 21.21
CA ARG A 483 -5.17 -60.81 21.27
C ARG A 483 -5.99 -60.59 22.57
N TYR A 484 -7.22 -60.07 22.35
CA TYR A 484 -8.36 -59.87 23.28
C TYR A 484 -8.11 -58.87 24.43
N ALA A 485 -9.07 -58.19 25.06
CA ALA A 485 -10.39 -57.66 24.76
C ALA A 485 -10.82 -56.86 26.01
N VAL A 486 -11.43 -55.68 25.82
CA VAL A 486 -12.49 -55.07 26.67
C VAL A 486 -12.20 -54.74 28.16
N GLN A 487 -12.70 -53.55 28.56
CA GLN A 487 -13.00 -53.05 29.92
C GLN A 487 -11.86 -52.48 30.79
N THR A 488 -11.88 -51.14 30.93
CA THR A 488 -11.85 -50.46 32.24
C THR A 488 -12.15 -48.96 32.07
N CYS A 489 -13.43 -48.60 32.19
CA CYS A 489 -13.87 -47.26 32.58
C CYS A 489 -14.54 -47.41 33.95
N ASP A 490 -13.85 -47.03 35.04
CA ASP A 490 -14.47 -46.63 36.33
C ASP A 490 -13.40 -46.33 37.39
N PHE A 491 -12.70 -45.19 37.27
CA PHE A 491 -11.85 -44.72 38.38
C PHE A 491 -11.83 -43.20 38.62
N LEU A 492 -12.71 -42.41 37.99
CA LEU A 492 -12.76 -40.96 38.23
C LEU A 492 -14.19 -40.44 38.50
N ARG A 493 -14.95 -41.16 39.34
CA ARG A 493 -16.24 -40.65 39.86
C ARG A 493 -16.38 -40.65 41.39
N THR A 494 -15.29 -40.86 42.13
CA THR A 494 -15.33 -41.01 43.60
C THR A 494 -14.39 -40.08 44.36
N LEU A 495 -14.30 -38.80 43.95
CA LEU A 495 -13.55 -37.78 44.69
C LEU A 495 -14.21 -36.38 44.65
N ARG A 496 -15.54 -36.32 44.54
CA ARG A 496 -16.32 -35.07 44.64
C ARG A 496 -17.57 -35.15 45.53
N HIS A 497 -17.59 -36.06 46.49
CA HIS A 497 -18.58 -36.05 47.59
C HIS A 497 -17.92 -36.47 48.90
N ARG A 498 -17.23 -35.52 49.55
CA ARG A 498 -17.03 -35.48 51.02
C ARG A 498 -16.34 -34.16 51.37
N THR A 499 -17.15 -33.13 51.53
CA THR A 499 -17.02 -32.06 52.55
C THR A 499 -18.12 -31.03 52.29
N GLY A 500 -19.31 -31.32 52.78
CA GLY A 500 -20.36 -30.33 52.99
C GLY A 500 -20.82 -30.45 54.44
N LEU A 501 -20.95 -29.29 55.09
CA LEU A 501 -21.55 -29.00 56.40
C LEU A 501 -20.66 -29.09 57.65
N HIS A 502 -20.22 -27.92 58.15
CA HIS A 502 -20.91 -27.31 59.30
C HIS A 502 -20.64 -25.80 59.42
N ARG A 503 -21.72 -25.03 59.55
CA ARG A 503 -21.77 -23.62 60.00
C ARG A 503 -21.42 -23.53 61.49
N GLN A 504 -20.72 -22.48 61.93
CA GLN A 504 -21.21 -21.50 62.93
C GLN A 504 -20.23 -20.35 63.27
N ARG A 505 -20.77 -19.12 63.23
CA ARG A 505 -20.50 -17.87 63.97
C ARG A 505 -19.28 -17.75 64.92
N HIS A 506 -18.51 -16.66 64.76
CA HIS A 506 -18.33 -15.50 65.68
C HIS A 506 -17.17 -14.62 65.14
N ARG A 507 -17.40 -13.39 64.65
CA ARG A 507 -17.28 -12.06 65.31
C ARG A 507 -15.98 -11.80 66.09
N ARG A 508 -15.29 -10.70 65.68
CA ARG A 508 -14.29 -9.86 66.40
C ARG A 508 -12.91 -10.52 66.60
N GLU A 509 -11.76 -9.86 66.59
CA GLU A 509 -11.31 -8.46 66.56
C GLU A 509 -9.81 -8.48 66.15
N LEU A 510 -9.32 -7.39 65.55
CA LEU A 510 -7.99 -6.76 65.65
C LEU A 510 -6.71 -7.61 65.84
N ALA A 511 -5.81 -7.52 64.85
CA ALA A 511 -4.46 -6.91 64.95
C ALA A 511 -3.87 -6.70 63.55
#